data_AF-A0A7C1LH16-F1
#
_entry.id   AF-A0A7C1LH16-F1
#
_cell.length_a   1.000
_cell.length_b   1.000
_cell.length_c   1.000
_cell.angle_alpha   90.00
_cell.angle_beta   90.00
_cell.angle_gamma   90.00
#
_symmetry.space_group_name_H-M   'P 1'
#
loop_
_entity.id
_entity.type
_entity.pdbx_description
1 polymer ?
#
loop_
_entity_poly.entity_id
_entity_poly.type
_entity_poly.pdbx_seq_one_letter_code
_entity_poly.pdbx_strand_id
1 'polypeptide(L)'
;MRLLHIKELNPYLTSFLYIIGGEIAIYVGKELLIAKSLDITDEDITEKIKESIKDTDMDFEHDGKEILKLNSVRKTLYKLYSEKLAQFRRIRDKSTGWFIYYWWHQFDLFEEILLEKKNLIEGKLRDRLQFEENNYFFICKTCQ
;
A
#
# COMPACT_ATOMS: atom_id res chain seq x y z
N MET A 1 -25.00 19.51 16.08
CA MET A 1 -24.14 18.55 16.81
C MET A 1 -24.07 17.23 16.03
N ARG A 2 -23.15 17.16 15.06
CA ARG A 2 -22.53 15.93 14.52
C ARG A 2 -21.49 16.41 13.52
N LEU A 3 -20.30 16.70 14.03
CA LEU A 3 -19.12 16.89 13.19
C LEU A 3 -18.88 15.54 12.51
N LEU A 4 -19.08 15.50 11.20
CA LEU A 4 -18.60 14.45 10.33
C LEU A 4 -17.07 14.49 10.44
N HIS A 5 -16.51 13.67 11.32
CA HIS A 5 -15.07 13.42 11.34
C HIS A 5 -14.69 12.86 9.97
N ILE A 6 -14.11 13.70 9.13
CA ILE A 6 -13.19 13.25 8.10
C ILE A 6 -12.09 12.52 8.88
N LYS A 7 -12.11 11.18 8.85
CA LYS A 7 -11.01 10.37 9.39
C LYS A 7 -9.84 10.53 8.42
N GLU A 8 -9.06 11.58 8.61
CA GLU A 8 -7.82 11.76 7.85
C GLU A 8 -6.84 10.64 8.19
N LEU A 9 -6.10 10.18 7.18
CA LEU A 9 -4.97 9.29 7.40
C LEU A 9 -3.97 10.00 8.31
N ASN A 10 -3.42 9.29 9.29
CA ASN A 10 -2.28 9.77 10.06
C ASN A 10 -1.16 10.25 9.10
N PRO A 11 -0.51 11.41 9.35
CA PRO A 11 0.57 11.91 8.49
C PRO A 11 1.68 10.89 8.21
N TYR A 12 2.09 10.12 9.21
CA TYR A 12 3.11 9.08 9.07
C TYR A 12 2.65 7.94 8.16
N LEU A 13 1.39 7.52 8.31
CA LEU A 13 0.79 6.50 7.45
C LEU A 13 0.68 7.02 6.01
N THR A 14 0.32 8.29 5.82
CA THR A 14 0.28 8.94 4.50
C THR A 14 1.65 8.92 3.83
N SER A 15 2.71 9.33 4.56
CA SER A 15 4.08 9.27 4.04
C SER A 15 4.50 7.83 3.71
N PHE A 16 4.14 6.86 4.55
CA PHE A 16 4.47 5.45 4.32
C PHE A 16 3.75 4.89 3.09
N LEU A 17 2.47 5.21 2.91
CA LEU A 17 1.70 4.85 1.71
C LEU A 17 2.33 5.46 0.46
N TYR A 18 2.76 6.73 0.51
CA TYR A 18 3.46 7.38 -0.61
C TYR A 18 4.76 6.67 -0.97
N ILE A 19 5.59 6.32 0.02
CA ILE A 19 6.84 5.57 -0.19
C ILE A 19 6.55 4.20 -0.82
N ILE A 20 5.45 3.56 -0.44
CA ILE A 20 5.05 2.26 -0.96
C ILE A 20 4.54 2.37 -2.40
N GLY A 21 3.60 3.24 -2.71
CA GLY A 21 2.90 3.19 -4.01
C GLY A 21 2.54 4.54 -4.59
N GLY A 22 3.23 5.60 -4.16
CA GLY A 22 2.97 6.97 -4.59
C GLY A 22 1.56 7.44 -4.21
N GLU A 23 1.02 8.33 -5.03
CA GLU A 23 -0.29 8.95 -4.80
C GLU A 23 -1.42 7.92 -4.84
N ILE A 24 -1.37 6.94 -5.76
CA ILE A 24 -2.38 5.87 -5.86
C ILE A 24 -2.55 5.16 -4.52
N ALA A 25 -1.46 4.87 -3.81
CA ALA A 25 -1.52 4.21 -2.51
C ALA A 25 -2.19 5.06 -1.43
N ILE A 26 -2.05 6.39 -1.49
CA ILE A 26 -2.76 7.30 -0.59
C ILE A 26 -4.26 7.23 -0.87
N TYR A 27 -4.70 7.30 -2.12
CA TYR A 27 -6.13 7.22 -2.48
C TYR A 27 -6.74 5.87 -2.11
N VAL A 28 -6.06 4.78 -2.45
CA VAL A 28 -6.48 3.42 -2.03
C VAL A 28 -6.54 3.33 -0.51
N GLY A 29 -5.55 3.88 0.20
CA GLY A 29 -5.54 3.91 1.66
C GLY A 29 -6.72 4.71 2.25
N LYS A 30 -7.06 5.86 1.66
CA LYS A 30 -8.23 6.66 2.08
C LYS A 30 -9.53 5.88 1.88
N GLU A 31 -9.72 5.26 0.72
CA GLU A 31 -10.93 4.46 0.45
C GLU A 31 -11.07 3.28 1.41
N LEU A 32 -9.97 2.58 1.70
CA LEU A 32 -9.97 1.51 2.71
C LEU A 32 -10.34 2.05 4.10
N LEU A 33 -9.78 3.20 4.51
CA LEU A 33 -10.08 3.82 5.80
C LEU A 33 -11.56 4.27 5.91
N ILE A 34 -12.12 4.80 4.81
CA ILE A 34 -13.51 5.22 4.72
C ILE A 34 -14.45 4.01 4.79
N ALA A 35 -14.10 2.91 4.10
CA ALA A 35 -14.82 1.65 4.18
C ALA A 35 -14.75 1.02 5.59
N LYS A 36 -13.75 1.38 6.39
CA LYS A 36 -13.52 0.85 7.75
C LYS A 36 -13.43 -0.68 7.72
N SER A 37 -14.24 -1.35 8.53
CA SER A 37 -14.38 -2.80 8.64
C SER A 37 -15.45 -3.39 7.71
N LEU A 38 -16.04 -2.57 6.81
CA LEU A 38 -16.89 -3.10 5.75
C LEU A 38 -15.98 -3.49 4.59
N ASP A 39 -16.15 -4.72 4.16
CA ASP A 39 -15.51 -5.28 2.97
C ASP A 39 -15.82 -4.42 1.73
N ILE A 40 -14.78 -3.91 1.06
CA ILE A 40 -14.91 -3.14 -0.18
C ILE A 40 -14.20 -3.86 -1.33
N THR A 41 -14.78 -3.84 -2.54
CA THR A 41 -14.15 -4.47 -3.70
C THR A 41 -13.09 -3.58 -4.35
N ASP A 42 -12.16 -4.19 -5.08
CA ASP A 42 -11.18 -3.46 -5.90
C ASP A 42 -11.84 -2.62 -7.00
N GLU A 43 -12.97 -3.08 -7.53
CA GLU A 43 -13.80 -2.33 -8.49
C GLU A 43 -14.43 -1.10 -7.82
N ASP A 44 -15.05 -1.26 -6.65
CA ASP A 44 -15.64 -0.13 -5.90
C ASP A 44 -14.60 0.92 -5.53
N ILE A 45 -13.42 0.48 -5.06
CA ILE A 45 -12.30 1.39 -4.77
C ILE A 45 -11.91 2.16 -6.05
N THR A 46 -11.80 1.47 -7.18
CA THR A 46 -11.41 2.10 -8.43
C THR A 46 -12.39 3.18 -8.86
N GLU A 47 -13.70 2.90 -8.84
CA GLU A 47 -14.73 3.85 -9.23
C GLU A 47 -14.81 5.06 -8.29
N LYS A 48 -14.76 4.83 -6.96
CA LYS A 48 -14.76 5.93 -5.99
C LYS A 48 -13.56 6.86 -6.14
N ILE A 49 -12.38 6.30 -6.38
CA ILE A 49 -11.19 7.12 -6.61
C ILE A 49 -11.37 7.93 -7.89
N LYS A 50 -11.82 7.33 -9.00
CA LYS A 50 -12.11 8.06 -10.25
C LYS A 50 -13.09 9.20 -10.02
N GLU A 51 -14.17 8.97 -9.28
CA GLU A 51 -15.14 10.01 -8.93
C GLU A 51 -14.51 11.14 -8.12
N SER A 52 -13.65 10.83 -7.15
CA SER A 52 -12.99 11.84 -6.32
C SER A 52 -12.01 12.75 -7.08
N ILE A 53 -11.52 12.30 -8.23
CA ILE A 53 -10.49 13.01 -9.02
C ILE A 53 -11.11 13.78 -10.19
N LYS A 54 -12.37 13.50 -10.57
CA LYS A 54 -13.03 14.18 -11.71
C LYS A 54 -12.97 15.71 -11.66
N ASP A 55 -12.98 16.30 -10.45
CA ASP A 55 -12.97 17.75 -10.25
C ASP A 55 -11.59 18.31 -9.86
N THR A 56 -10.57 17.46 -9.76
CA THR A 56 -9.20 17.87 -9.38
C THR A 56 -8.30 17.82 -10.61
N ASP A 57 -7.44 18.83 -10.82
CA ASP A 57 -6.34 18.85 -11.82
C ASP A 57 -5.26 17.77 -11.58
N MET A 58 -5.58 16.70 -10.85
CA MET A 58 -4.68 15.58 -10.64
C MET A 58 -4.74 14.67 -11.86
N ASP A 59 -3.81 14.91 -12.76
CA ASP A 59 -3.50 14.00 -13.84
C ASP A 59 -2.91 12.73 -13.25
N PHE A 60 -3.79 11.75 -13.01
CA PHE A 60 -3.32 10.39 -13.15
C PHE A 60 -2.88 10.19 -14.60
N GLU A 61 -3.41 10.89 -15.59
CA GLU A 61 -3.10 10.72 -17.01
C GLU A 61 -1.61 10.86 -17.39
N HIS A 62 -1.11 9.92 -18.19
CA HIS A 62 0.18 9.99 -18.88
C HIS A 62 -0.10 9.65 -20.34
N ASP A 63 0.30 10.53 -21.25
CA ASP A 63 0.05 10.42 -22.69
C ASP A 63 -1.43 10.34 -23.09
N GLY A 64 -2.31 11.10 -22.42
CA GLY A 64 -3.73 11.26 -22.80
C GLY A 64 -4.57 9.99 -22.66
N LYS A 65 -4.21 9.12 -21.70
CA LYS A 65 -4.96 7.90 -21.34
C LYS A 65 -5.27 7.90 -19.85
N GLU A 66 -6.52 7.60 -19.52
CA GLU A 66 -7.01 7.38 -18.15
C GLU A 66 -6.10 6.38 -17.40
N ILE A 67 -5.38 6.85 -16.38
CA ILE A 67 -4.33 6.05 -15.72
C ILE A 67 -4.83 5.25 -14.54
N LEU A 68 -5.92 5.64 -13.88
CA LEU A 68 -6.44 4.81 -12.81
C LEU A 68 -7.19 3.60 -13.39
N LYS A 69 -6.41 2.61 -13.80
CA LYS A 69 -6.87 1.31 -14.21
C LYS A 69 -7.08 0.46 -12.97
N LEU A 70 -8.11 -0.39 -13.02
CA LEU A 70 -8.36 -1.42 -12.01
C LEU A 70 -7.12 -2.25 -11.68
N ASN A 71 -6.29 -2.55 -12.68
CA ASN A 71 -5.02 -3.27 -12.47
C ASN A 71 -4.00 -2.49 -11.64
N SER A 72 -3.97 -1.16 -11.74
CA SER A 72 -3.12 -0.31 -10.90
C SER A 72 -3.58 -0.38 -9.44
N VAL A 73 -4.89 -0.26 -9.20
CA VAL A 73 -5.50 -0.41 -7.87
C VAL A 73 -5.21 -1.79 -7.28
N ARG A 74 -5.40 -2.87 -8.06
CA ARG A 74 -5.06 -4.24 -7.66
C ARG A 74 -3.60 -4.40 -7.24
N LYS A 75 -2.66 -3.90 -8.06
CA LYS A 75 -1.23 -3.96 -7.74
C LYS A 75 -0.93 -3.24 -6.43
N THR A 76 -1.53 -2.08 -6.22
CA THR A 76 -1.41 -1.31 -4.97
C THR A 76 -1.98 -2.08 -3.79
N LEU A 77 -3.18 -2.67 -3.91
CA LEU A 77 -3.80 -3.48 -2.85
C LEU A 77 -2.94 -4.69 -2.46
N TYR A 78 -2.38 -5.42 -3.44
CA TYR A 78 -1.45 -6.51 -3.16
C TYR A 78 -0.16 -6.02 -2.50
N LYS A 79 0.33 -4.83 -2.87
CA LYS A 79 1.49 -4.23 -2.20
C LYS A 79 1.18 -3.90 -0.74
N LEU A 80 0.03 -3.28 -0.47
CA LEU A 80 -0.42 -3.02 0.90
C LEU A 80 -0.57 -4.32 1.71
N TYR A 81 -1.07 -5.39 1.09
CA TYR A 81 -1.12 -6.71 1.72
C TYR A 81 0.28 -7.25 2.05
N SER A 82 1.25 -7.16 1.13
CA SER A 82 2.63 -7.60 1.38
C SER A 82 3.31 -6.82 2.52
N GLU A 83 2.88 -5.56 2.72
CA GLU A 83 3.35 -4.68 3.78
C GLU A 83 2.52 -4.81 5.07
N LYS A 84 1.61 -5.81 5.16
CA LYS A 84 0.68 -6.06 6.27
C LYS A 84 -0.31 -4.92 6.57
N LEU A 85 -0.45 -3.96 5.66
CA LEU A 85 -1.35 -2.80 5.81
C LEU A 85 -2.79 -3.07 5.37
N ALA A 86 -3.00 -4.11 4.56
CA ALA A 86 -4.31 -4.52 4.09
C ALA A 86 -4.45 -6.03 4.17
N GLN A 87 -5.69 -6.49 4.23
CA GLN A 87 -6.07 -7.89 4.19
C GLN A 87 -7.21 -8.06 3.18
N PHE A 88 -7.39 -9.30 2.72
CA PHE A 88 -8.48 -9.60 1.80
C PHE A 88 -9.10 -10.97 2.05
N ARG A 89 -10.35 -11.10 1.61
CA ARG A 89 -11.02 -12.38 1.43
C ARG A 89 -11.55 -12.47 0.01
N ARG A 90 -11.69 -13.69 -0.49
CA ARG A 90 -12.29 -13.94 -1.80
C ARG A 90 -13.51 -14.82 -1.68
N ILE A 91 -14.53 -14.50 -2.46
CA ILE A 91 -15.75 -15.30 -2.57
C ILE A 91 -15.91 -15.70 -4.04
N ARG A 92 -16.33 -16.93 -4.29
CA ARG A 92 -16.70 -17.36 -5.64
C ARG A 92 -18.16 -17.00 -5.89
N ASP A 93 -18.40 -16.18 -6.89
CA ASP A 93 -19.74 -15.88 -7.37
C ASP A 93 -20.36 -17.17 -7.95
N LYS A 94 -21.53 -17.55 -7.44
CA LYS A 94 -22.24 -18.76 -7.88
C LYS A 94 -22.84 -18.63 -9.28
N SER A 95 -23.12 -17.40 -9.71
CA SER A 95 -23.76 -17.13 -11.00
C SER A 95 -22.75 -17.10 -12.15
N THR A 96 -21.64 -16.40 -11.95
CA THR A 96 -20.62 -16.21 -12.99
C THR A 96 -19.42 -17.13 -12.84
N GLY A 97 -19.20 -17.70 -11.65
CA GLY A 97 -18.06 -18.56 -11.32
C GLY A 97 -16.75 -17.81 -11.02
N TRP A 98 -16.73 -16.47 -11.15
CA TRP A 98 -15.57 -15.62 -10.89
C TRP A 98 -15.31 -15.40 -9.40
N PHE A 99 -14.09 -15.00 -9.06
CA PHE A 99 -13.73 -14.62 -7.69
C PHE A 99 -13.87 -13.11 -7.50
N ILE A 100 -14.60 -12.72 -6.47
CA ILE A 100 -14.73 -11.34 -5.99
C ILE A 100 -13.80 -11.18 -4.79
N TYR A 101 -12.95 -10.16 -4.83
CA TYR A 101 -11.99 -9.86 -3.78
C TYR A 101 -12.50 -8.68 -2.95
N TYR A 102 -12.57 -8.91 -1.64
CA TYR A 102 -12.97 -7.91 -0.67
C TYR A 102 -11.77 -7.55 0.19
N TRP A 103 -11.55 -6.26 0.38
CA TRP A 103 -10.37 -5.70 1.02
C TRP A 103 -10.76 -4.89 2.26
N TRP A 104 -9.88 -4.88 3.26
CA TRP A 104 -9.96 -4.00 4.42
C TRP A 104 -8.56 -3.63 4.92
N HIS A 105 -8.46 -2.53 5.66
CA HIS A 105 -7.18 -2.08 6.20
C HIS A 105 -6.80 -2.77 7.51
N GLN A 106 -5.51 -2.70 7.86
CA GLN A 106 -4.94 -3.05 9.16
C GLN A 106 -4.14 -1.88 9.74
N PHE A 107 -4.51 -0.65 9.39
CA PHE A 107 -3.80 0.57 9.80
C PHE A 107 -3.69 0.77 11.32
N ASP A 108 -4.56 0.17 12.12
CA ASP A 108 -4.45 0.20 13.59
C ASP A 108 -3.16 -0.48 14.08
N LEU A 109 -2.60 -1.42 13.31
CA LEU A 109 -1.35 -2.12 13.58
C LEU A 109 -0.12 -1.41 13.01
N PHE A 110 -0.29 -0.19 12.47
CA PHE A 110 0.78 0.49 11.74
C PHE A 110 2.05 0.71 12.58
N GLU A 111 1.90 1.08 13.85
CA GLU A 111 3.04 1.28 14.76
C GLU A 111 3.81 -0.01 15.02
N GLU A 112 3.10 -1.12 15.22
CA GLU A 112 3.69 -2.45 15.40
C GLU A 112 4.43 -2.92 14.15
N ILE A 113 3.82 -2.73 12.97
CA ILE A 113 4.44 -3.03 11.67
C ILE A 113 5.71 -2.22 11.48
N LEU A 114 5.70 -0.93 11.83
CA LEU A 114 6.86 -0.06 11.69
C LEU A 114 7.98 -0.47 12.64
N LEU A 115 7.65 -0.82 13.89
CA LEU A 115 8.61 -1.30 14.86
C LEU A 115 9.25 -2.64 14.43
N GLU A 116 8.45 -3.58 13.91
CA GLU A 116 8.94 -4.85 13.38
C GLU A 116 9.94 -4.62 12.23
N LYS A 117 9.60 -3.73 11.29
CA LYS A 117 10.48 -3.36 10.16
C LYS A 117 11.77 -2.70 10.64
N LYS A 118 11.68 -1.78 11.60
CA LYS A 118 12.85 -1.13 12.18
C LYS A 118 13.80 -2.16 12.79
N ASN A 119 13.29 -3.03 13.65
CA ASN A 119 14.09 -4.05 14.33
C ASN A 119 14.73 -5.03 13.34
N LEU A 120 14.00 -5.42 12.28
CA LEU A 120 14.53 -6.27 11.21
C LEU A 120 15.70 -5.61 10.47
N ILE A 121 15.56 -4.34 10.09
CA ILE A 121 16.62 -3.59 9.39
C ILE A 121 17.81 -3.38 10.32
N GLU A 122 17.57 -2.99 11.57
CA GLU A 122 18.62 -2.80 12.57
C GLU A 122 19.43 -4.08 12.78
N GLY A 123 18.77 -5.23 12.95
CA GLY A 123 19.45 -6.52 13.08
C GLY A 123 20.34 -6.83 11.88
N LYS A 124 19.81 -6.68 10.66
CA LYS A 124 20.59 -6.90 9.43
C LYS A 124 21.81 -5.97 9.31
N LEU A 125 21.67 -4.71 9.71
CA LEU A 125 22.77 -3.76 9.67
C LEU A 125 23.84 -4.11 10.72
N ARG A 126 23.43 -4.53 11.93
CA ARG A 126 24.35 -5.01 12.97
C ARG A 126 25.11 -6.26 12.53
N ASP A 127 24.40 -7.22 11.94
CA ASP A 127 25.01 -8.47 11.43
C ASP A 127 26.05 -8.17 10.33
N ARG A 128 25.70 -7.25 9.40
CA ARG A 128 26.63 -6.81 8.34
C ARG A 128 27.84 -6.09 8.91
N LEU A 129 27.63 -5.17 9.84
CA LEU A 129 28.72 -4.44 10.49
C LEU A 129 29.66 -5.41 11.21
N GLN A 130 29.12 -6.36 11.99
CA GLN A 130 29.91 -7.36 12.67
C GLN A 130 30.68 -8.23 11.67
N PHE A 131 30.08 -8.61 10.55
CA PHE A 131 30.77 -9.35 9.50
C PHE A 131 31.91 -8.52 8.88
N GLU A 132 31.68 -7.24 8.61
CA GLU A 132 32.69 -6.34 8.04
C GLU A 132 33.87 -6.09 9.00
N GLU A 133 33.60 -5.94 10.30
CA GLU A 133 34.63 -5.72 11.33
C GLU A 133 35.51 -6.97 11.55
N ASN A 134 34.94 -8.17 11.36
CA ASN A 134 35.62 -9.44 11.63
C ASN A 134 36.23 -10.10 10.38
N ASN A 135 36.10 -9.51 9.20
CA ASN A 135 36.59 -10.08 7.94
C ASN A 135 37.37 -9.06 7.11
N TYR A 136 38.32 -9.56 6.31
CA TYR A 136 39.03 -8.75 5.32
C TYR A 136 38.51 -9.05 3.92
N PHE A 137 38.30 -8.00 3.14
CA PHE A 137 37.83 -8.08 1.76
C PHE A 137 38.98 -7.84 0.79
N PHE A 138 39.11 -8.71 -0.20
CA PHE A 138 40.10 -8.56 -1.27
C PHE A 138 39.37 -8.55 -2.62
N ILE A 139 39.77 -7.64 -3.51
CA ILE A 139 39.29 -7.57 -4.89
C ILE A 139 40.49 -7.64 -5.83
N CYS A 140 40.43 -8.53 -6.82
CA CYS A 140 41.42 -8.57 -7.89
C CYS A 140 41.03 -7.53 -8.96
N LYS A 141 41.86 -6.50 -9.14
CA LYS A 141 41.60 -5.42 -10.11
C LYS A 141 41.69 -5.86 -11.58
N THR A 142 42.21 -7.06 -11.84
CA THR A 142 42.46 -7.58 -13.20
C THR A 142 41.40 -8.58 -13.66
N CYS A 143 40.64 -9.18 -12.74
CA CYS A 143 39.68 -10.26 -13.03
C CYS A 143 38.21 -9.82 -12.87
N GLN A 144 37.93 -8.51 -12.95
CA GLN A 144 36.58 -7.97 -12.82
C GLN A 144 35.78 -8.09 -14.12
#